data_AF-A0A7X2IT44-F1
#
_entry.id   AF-A0A7X2IT44-F1
#
_cell.length_a   1.000
_cell.length_b   1.000
_cell.length_c   1.000
_cell.angle_alpha   90.00
_cell.angle_beta   90.00
_cell.angle_gamma   90.00
#
_symmetry.space_group_name_H-M   'P 1'
#
loop_
_entity.id
_entity.type
_entity.pdbx_description
1 polymer ?
#
loop_
_entity_poly.entity_id
_entity_poly.type
_entity_poly.pdbx_seq_one_letter_code
_entity_poly.pdbx_strand_id
1 'polypeptide(L)'
;MSNRTLIMRMESALAATRAGHSSAKALAETLRGNGKALEAMPYPLIRAIETLAMDLEIVQWHDDDGFAPPLDEVLRSVDAWLAQLPRCE
;
A
#
# COMPACT_ATOMS: atom_id res chain seq x y z
N MET A 1 -4.03 -6.91 17.63
CA MET A 1 -3.34 -5.65 17.26
C MET A 1 -4.40 -4.78 16.64
N SER A 2 -4.57 -3.52 17.05
CA SER A 2 -5.71 -2.71 16.57
C SER A 2 -5.53 -2.28 15.11
N ASN A 3 -6.65 -2.05 14.40
CA ASN A 3 -6.65 -1.47 13.05
C ASN A 3 -5.82 -0.18 12.99
N ARG A 4 -5.88 0.67 14.02
CA ARG A 4 -5.06 1.88 14.14
C ARG A 4 -3.56 1.60 14.03
N THR A 5 -3.06 0.59 14.73
CA THR A 5 -1.63 0.21 14.67
C THR A 5 -1.24 -0.33 13.30
N LEU A 6 -2.12 -1.10 12.66
CA LEU A 6 -1.90 -1.61 11.31
C LEU A 6 -1.85 -0.47 10.28
N ILE A 7 -2.77 0.50 10.38
CA ILE A 7 -2.81 1.70 9.54
C ILE A 7 -1.53 2.53 9.70
N MET A 8 -1.13 2.83 10.94
CA MET A 8 0.11 3.60 11.20
C MET A 8 1.37 2.93 10.63
N ARG A 9 1.43 1.60 10.64
CA ARG A 9 2.54 0.85 10.03
C ARG A 9 2.56 1.00 8.51
N MET A 10 1.40 0.94 7.87
CA MET A 10 1.29 1.15 6.42
C MET A 10 1.62 2.59 6.04
N GLU A 11 1.16 3.58 6.80
CA GLU A 11 1.51 5.00 6.61
C GLU A 11 3.02 5.25 6.78
N SER A 12 3.64 4.64 7.79
CA SER A 12 5.09 4.73 8.01
C SER A 12 5.88 4.10 6.86
N ALA A 13 5.45 2.95 6.36
CA ALA A 13 6.09 2.30 5.22
C ALA A 13 5.95 3.13 3.94
N LEU A 14 4.78 3.72 3.71
CA LEU A 14 4.55 4.62 2.57
C LEU A 14 5.46 5.85 2.63
N ALA A 15 5.60 6.47 3.80
CA ALA A 15 6.51 7.59 4.00
C ALA A 15 7.97 7.20 3.78
N ALA A 16 8.39 6.02 4.24
CA ALA A 16 9.74 5.50 4.01
C ALA A 16 10.03 5.26 2.52
N THR A 17 9.06 4.72 1.77
CA THR A 17 9.21 4.51 0.32
C THR A 17 9.29 5.84 -0.43
N ARG A 18 8.47 6.84 -0.07
CA ARG A 18 8.55 8.19 -0.65
C ARG A 18 9.89 8.88 -0.41
N ALA A 19 10.50 8.66 0.75
CA ALA A 19 11.80 9.20 1.08
C ALA A 19 12.97 8.41 0.45
N GLY A 20 12.69 7.35 -0.32
CA GLY A 20 13.72 6.48 -0.89
C GLY A 20 14.43 5.59 0.14
N HIS A 21 13.92 5.52 1.38
CA HIS A 21 14.46 4.69 2.46
C HIS A 21 13.92 3.25 2.45
N SER A 22 12.97 2.96 1.57
CA SER A 22 12.35 1.63 1.41
C SER A 22 11.98 1.39 -0.05
N SER A 23 11.88 0.13 -0.45
CA SER A 23 11.50 -0.25 -1.82
C SER A 23 9.99 -0.35 -2.00
N ALA A 24 9.52 -0.29 -3.25
CA ALA A 24 8.13 -0.55 -3.62
C ALA A 24 7.68 -1.96 -3.18
N LYS A 25 8.58 -2.96 -3.31
CA LYS A 25 8.35 -4.34 -2.86
C LYS A 25 8.10 -4.42 -1.35
N ALA A 26 8.93 -3.76 -0.54
CA ALA A 26 8.76 -3.76 0.91
C ALA A 26 7.44 -3.08 1.34
N LEU A 27 7.02 -2.05 0.61
CA LEU A 27 5.69 -1.45 0.79
C LEU A 27 4.58 -2.42 0.42
N ALA A 28 4.67 -3.13 -0.71
CA ALA A 28 3.69 -4.13 -1.13
C ALA A 28 3.49 -5.24 -0.08
N GLU A 29 4.59 -5.78 0.44
CA GLU A 29 4.56 -6.80 1.51
C GLU A 29 3.92 -6.25 2.79
N THR A 30 4.26 -5.01 3.17
CA THR A 30 3.68 -4.33 4.33
C THR A 30 2.18 -4.12 4.17
N LEU A 31 1.73 -3.62 3.01
CA LEU A 31 0.33 -3.43 2.71
C LEU A 31 -0.41 -4.77 2.78
N ARG A 32 0.04 -5.78 2.03
CA ARG A 32 -0.61 -7.10 2.00
C ARG A 32 -0.71 -7.73 3.39
N GLY A 33 0.37 -7.68 4.18
CA GLY A 33 0.40 -8.25 5.52
C GLY A 33 -0.53 -7.52 6.50
N ASN A 34 -0.46 -6.19 6.56
CA ASN A 34 -1.24 -5.42 7.52
C ASN A 34 -2.71 -5.26 7.09
N GLY A 35 -2.99 -5.12 5.79
CA GLY A 35 -4.35 -5.00 5.29
C GLY A 35 -5.17 -6.28 5.41
N LYS A 36 -4.55 -7.46 5.26
CA LYS A 36 -5.21 -8.74 5.58
C LYS A 36 -5.55 -8.89 7.06
N ALA A 37 -4.80 -8.23 7.92
CA ALA A 37 -5.02 -8.23 9.35
C ALA A 37 -6.04 -7.16 9.80
N LEU A 38 -6.52 -6.29 8.90
CA LEU A 38 -7.57 -5.33 9.25
C LEU A 38 -8.89 -6.05 9.50
N GLU A 39 -9.47 -5.77 10.64
CA GLU A 39 -10.75 -6.34 11.05
C GLU A 39 -11.93 -5.53 10.48
N ALA A 40 -13.04 -6.21 10.17
CA ALA A 40 -14.31 -5.62 9.73
C ALA A 40 -14.22 -4.69 8.48
N MET A 41 -13.25 -4.93 7.60
CA MET A 41 -13.08 -4.12 6.39
C MET A 41 -14.15 -4.41 5.33
N PRO A 42 -14.73 -3.38 4.69
CA PRO A 42 -15.53 -3.56 3.49
C PRO A 42 -14.77 -4.34 2.40
N TYR A 43 -15.43 -5.33 1.80
CA TYR A 43 -14.84 -6.17 0.75
C TYR A 43 -14.16 -5.38 -0.39
N PRO A 44 -14.71 -4.25 -0.89
CA PRO A 44 -14.02 -3.45 -1.90
C PRO A 44 -12.64 -2.96 -1.47
N LEU A 45 -12.47 -2.58 -0.20
CA LEU A 45 -11.18 -2.13 0.33
C LEU A 45 -10.18 -3.28 0.50
N ILE A 46 -10.67 -4.47 0.86
CA ILE A 46 -9.87 -5.71 0.89
C ILE A 46 -9.39 -6.09 -0.52
N ARG A 47 -10.22 -5.90 -1.55
CA ARG A 47 -9.81 -6.18 -2.94
C ARG A 47 -8.83 -5.15 -3.46
N ALA A 48 -9.05 -3.87 -3.15
CA ALA A 48 -8.18 -2.78 -3.59
C ALA A 48 -6.74 -2.95 -3.10
N ILE A 49 -6.52 -3.51 -1.90
CA ILE A 49 -5.16 -3.68 -1.40
C ILE A 49 -4.34 -4.72 -2.18
N GLU A 50 -4.97 -5.79 -2.68
CA GLU A 50 -4.27 -6.78 -3.49
C GLU A 50 -3.89 -6.18 -4.86
N THR A 51 -4.76 -5.35 -5.44
CA THR A 51 -4.43 -4.60 -6.67
C THR A 51 -3.27 -3.64 -6.44
N LEU A 52 -3.31 -2.83 -5.37
CA LEU A 52 -2.23 -1.89 -5.06
C LEU A 52 -0.89 -2.58 -4.77
N ALA A 53 -0.92 -3.72 -4.06
CA ALA A 53 0.27 -4.50 -3.81
C ALA A 53 0.85 -5.08 -5.12
N MET A 54 0.00 -5.52 -6.04
CA MET A 54 0.41 -5.98 -7.35
C MET A 54 0.99 -4.85 -8.21
N ASP A 55 0.38 -3.67 -8.20
CA ASP A 55 0.90 -2.50 -8.92
C ASP A 55 2.30 -2.12 -8.42
N LEU A 56 2.52 -2.13 -7.10
CA LEU A 56 3.84 -1.88 -6.50
C LEU A 56 4.88 -2.95 -6.88
N GLU A 57 4.47 -4.21 -7.00
CA GLU A 57 5.32 -5.29 -7.50
C GLU A 57 5.62 -5.16 -8.99
N ILE A 58 4.73 -4.53 -9.78
CA ILE A 58 4.93 -4.29 -11.21
C ILE A 58 5.87 -3.10 -11.43
N VAL A 59 5.73 -2.03 -10.65
CA VAL A 59 6.56 -0.81 -10.76
C VAL A 59 8.05 -1.12 -10.64
N GLN A 60 8.44 -2.15 -9.88
CA GLN A 60 9.86 -2.52 -9.76
C GLN A 60 10.49 -3.01 -11.08
N TRP A 61 9.66 -3.33 -12.09
CA TRP A 61 10.07 -3.75 -13.43
C TRP A 61 9.89 -2.64 -14.48
N HIS A 62 9.59 -1.41 -14.05
CA HIS A 62 9.31 -0.28 -14.93
C HIS A 62 10.45 0.03 -15.92
N ASP A 63 11.68 -0.30 -15.54
CA ASP A 63 12.87 0.00 -16.34
C ASP A 63 13.02 -0.90 -17.58
N ASP A 64 12.32 -2.04 -17.66
CA ASP A 64 12.54 -3.03 -18.73
C ASP A 64 11.64 -2.86 -19.95
N ASP A 65 10.40 -2.36 -19.84
CA ASP A 65 9.44 -2.39 -20.96
C ASP A 65 8.55 -1.14 -21.12
N GLY A 66 8.65 -0.11 -20.27
CA GLY A 66 7.84 1.11 -20.37
C GLY A 66 6.32 0.90 -20.18
N PHE A 67 5.91 -0.28 -19.72
CA PHE A 67 4.52 -0.71 -19.55
C PHE A 67 4.00 -0.62 -18.11
N ALA A 68 4.84 -0.23 -17.14
CA ALA A 68 4.44 -0.11 -15.75
C ALA A 68 3.95 1.32 -15.42
N PRO A 69 3.03 1.49 -14.47
CA PRO A 69 2.67 2.81 -13.98
C PRO A 69 3.86 3.46 -13.23
N PRO A 70 4.00 4.80 -13.25
CA PRO A 70 5.02 5.47 -12.45
C PRO A 70 4.84 5.19 -10.97
N LEU A 71 5.93 5.00 -10.23
CA LEU A 71 5.90 4.75 -8.78
C LEU A 71 5.05 5.81 -8.05
N ASP A 72 5.23 7.09 -8.37
CA ASP A 72 4.49 8.19 -7.75
C ASP A 72 2.98 8.12 -7.95
N GLU A 73 2.50 7.54 -9.06
CA GLU A 73 1.08 7.32 -9.27
C GLU A 73 0.54 6.23 -8.34
N VAL A 74 1.26 5.11 -8.24
CA VAL A 74 0.90 4.02 -7.33
C VAL A 74 0.94 4.48 -5.86
N LEU A 75 1.95 5.26 -5.47
CA LEU A 75 2.06 5.81 -4.12
C LEU A 75 0.91 6.80 -3.78
N ARG A 76 0.37 7.52 -4.76
CA ARG A 76 -0.83 8.36 -4.57
C ARG A 76 -2.09 7.51 -4.38
N SER A 77 -2.22 6.42 -5.13
CA SER A 77 -3.33 5.47 -4.99
C SER A 77 -3.33 4.78 -3.63
N VAL A 78 -2.14 4.43 -3.10
CA VAL A 78 -2.00 3.90 -1.73
C VAL A 78 -2.48 4.92 -0.69
N ASP A 79 -2.10 6.19 -0.82
CA ASP A 79 -2.55 7.28 0.06
C ASP A 79 -4.08 7.42 0.05
N ALA A 80 -4.67 7.43 -1.16
CA ALA A 80 -6.11 7.54 -1.33
C ALA A 80 -6.87 6.34 -0.72
N TRP A 81 -6.28 5.15 -0.77
CA TRP A 81 -6.83 3.96 -0.11
C TRP A 81 -6.71 4.05 1.42
N LEU A 82 -5.55 4.46 1.96
CA LEU A 82 -5.34 4.65 3.40
C LEU A 82 -6.30 5.69 4.00
N ALA A 83 -6.64 6.73 3.23
CA ALA A 83 -7.60 7.75 3.64
C ALA A 83 -9.04 7.24 3.80
N GLN A 84 -9.39 6.11 3.16
CA GLN A 84 -10.71 5.50 3.24
C GLN A 84 -10.86 4.52 4.43
N LEU A 85 -9.75 4.17 5.10
CA LEU A 85 -9.78 3.20 6.17
C LEU A 85 -10.44 3.80 7.43
N PRO A 86 -11.34 3.05 8.10
CA PRO A 86 -11.95 3.50 9.33
C PRO A 86 -10.88 3.65 10.42
N ARG A 87 -10.68 4.89 10.86
CA ARG A 87 -9.78 5.23 11.97
C ARG A 87 -10.61 5.19 13.25
N CYS A 88 -10.90 4.00 13.76
CA CYS A 88 -11.55 3.89 15.06
C CYS A 88 -10.69 4.58 16.13
N GLU A 89 -11.31 5.45 16.91
CA GLU A 89 -10.71 6.05 18.12
C GLU A 89 -10.37 4.97 19.15
#